data_AF-A0A9P4S3Q4-F1
#
_entry.id   AF-A0A9P4S3Q4-F1
#
_cell.length_a   1.000
_cell.length_b   1.000
_cell.length_c   1.000
_cell.angle_alpha   90.00
_cell.angle_beta   90.00
_cell.angle_gamma   90.00
#
_symmetry.space_group_name_H-M   'P 1'
#
loop_
_entity.id
_entity.type
_entity.pdbx_description
1 polymer ?
#
loop_
_entity_poly.entity_id
_entity_poly.type
_entity_poly.pdbx_seq_one_letter_code
_entity_poly.pdbx_strand_id
1 'polypeptide(L)'
;MGESESDADSHIELYAELLLNIRTISFFASLRTESNEETKASLSTDGEWITLTHEGKFASIRLPTKISGGGSASLTLPATPSKELTLRLQLEEKAAGLLQYGEASADEGANAVPWSATSMDDAKRISCLECSNELVKSDAIGQWKDLPSENWAEMMDFWHCHKPHEHQHHTVGQEKGYAASTELTASQGTGLVDLSYLLLDHEDCSGVKEQIIQKSSSSHNHNHDPLLLCSSCNSVLGLFDTRAEGYKLYKWSLTIAFAKPRRQYYSMQKWLSALFITLVESQGVRKFRVDSSDRDDDAEKESLLIWIFTPSLLICSSVLSSKRTDPTRAMKIFWQTEGRKEAPTALLMDTQSMSVEELTLPALVVTQLRDTLRESAKLLPISARRFQGWDVGLLERFRGDEKS
;
A
#
# COMPACT_ATOMS: atom_id res chain seq x y z
N MET A 1 35.65 -14.23 -37.09
CA MET A 1 35.57 -14.45 -35.63
C MET A 1 34.22 -13.94 -35.23
N GLY A 2 33.26 -14.85 -35.10
CA GLY A 2 31.87 -14.55 -34.78
C GLY A 2 31.74 -14.31 -33.28
N GLU A 3 31.25 -13.13 -32.92
CA GLU A 3 30.67 -12.89 -31.62
C GLU A 3 29.22 -13.36 -31.68
N SER A 4 28.87 -14.21 -30.74
CA SER A 4 27.64 -14.98 -30.64
C SER A 4 26.41 -14.10 -30.42
N GLU A 5 25.56 -13.99 -31.44
CA GLU A 5 24.16 -13.51 -31.39
C GLU A 5 23.21 -14.44 -30.58
N SER A 6 23.73 -15.39 -29.79
CA SER A 6 22.95 -16.55 -29.31
C SER A 6 22.34 -16.44 -27.91
N ASP A 7 22.45 -15.31 -27.20
CA ASP A 7 21.95 -15.22 -25.81
C ASP A 7 20.67 -14.38 -25.63
N ALA A 8 20.18 -13.76 -26.71
CA ALA A 8 18.96 -12.94 -26.66
C ALA A 8 17.66 -13.73 -26.91
N ASP A 9 17.73 -15.02 -27.27
CA ASP A 9 16.64 -15.65 -28.04
C ASP A 9 15.59 -16.49 -27.28
N SER A 10 15.63 -16.52 -25.94
CA SER A 10 14.57 -17.20 -25.17
C SER A 10 14.54 -16.72 -23.72
N HIS A 11 13.48 -15.99 -23.39
CA HIS A 11 13.20 -15.45 -22.05
C HIS A 11 11.98 -16.19 -21.50
N ILE A 12 12.10 -16.75 -20.28
CA ILE A 12 11.01 -17.41 -19.56
C ILE A 12 10.68 -16.51 -18.36
N GLU A 13 9.48 -15.94 -18.34
CA GLU A 13 8.97 -15.17 -17.20
C GLU A 13 8.04 -16.02 -16.38
N LEU A 14 8.29 -16.11 -15.07
CA LEU A 14 7.50 -16.88 -14.13
C LEU A 14 6.87 -15.94 -13.10
N TYR A 15 5.62 -16.21 -12.77
CA TYR A 15 4.90 -15.52 -11.71
C TYR A 15 4.02 -16.50 -10.97
N ALA A 16 3.99 -16.42 -9.64
CA ALA A 16 3.12 -17.23 -8.81
C ALA A 16 2.41 -16.33 -7.81
N GLU A 17 1.12 -16.58 -7.61
CA GLU A 17 0.32 -15.91 -6.58
C GLU A 17 -0.47 -16.92 -5.74
N LEU A 18 -0.46 -16.71 -4.43
CA LEU A 18 -1.27 -17.44 -3.47
C LEU A 18 -2.52 -16.65 -3.14
N LEU A 19 -3.66 -17.22 -3.50
CA LEU A 19 -4.98 -16.69 -3.14
C LEU A 19 -5.43 -17.34 -1.83
N LEU A 20 -5.16 -16.66 -0.72
CA LEU A 20 -5.33 -17.19 0.64
C LEU A 20 -6.75 -17.73 0.90
N ASN A 21 -7.79 -17.04 0.43
CA ASN A 21 -9.18 -17.40 0.69
C ASN A 21 -9.62 -18.70 0.00
N ILE A 22 -9.05 -19.00 -1.18
CA ILE A 22 -9.39 -20.21 -1.94
C ILE A 22 -8.29 -21.27 -1.86
N ARG A 23 -7.20 -20.98 -1.14
CA ARG A 23 -6.08 -21.90 -0.88
C ARG A 23 -5.50 -22.49 -2.17
N THR A 24 -5.36 -21.66 -3.20
CA THR A 24 -4.76 -22.06 -4.47
C THR A 24 -3.54 -21.21 -4.79
N ILE A 25 -2.52 -21.86 -5.36
CA ILE A 25 -1.42 -21.15 -6.03
C ILE A 25 -1.74 -21.13 -7.51
N SER A 26 -1.87 -19.92 -8.07
CA SER A 26 -1.91 -19.72 -9.51
C SER A 26 -0.49 -19.44 -9.99
N PHE A 27 0.03 -20.35 -10.80
CA PHE A 27 1.33 -20.22 -11.44
C PHE A 27 1.15 -19.86 -12.91
N PHE A 28 1.92 -18.90 -13.35
CA PHE A 28 1.91 -18.37 -14.70
C PHE A 28 3.31 -18.42 -15.27
N ALA A 29 3.41 -18.79 -16.53
CA ALA A 29 4.64 -18.69 -17.29
C ALA A 29 4.38 -18.03 -18.64
N SER A 30 5.21 -17.06 -19.00
CA SER A 30 5.27 -16.48 -20.33
C SER A 30 6.53 -16.95 -21.05
N LEU A 31 6.33 -17.50 -22.24
CA LEU A 31 7.34 -18.04 -23.15
C LEU A 31 7.42 -17.17 -24.40
N ARG A 32 8.57 -17.17 -25.06
CA ARG A 32 8.75 -16.44 -26.33
C ARG A 32 8.13 -17.20 -27.52
N THR A 33 8.26 -18.52 -27.50
CA THR A 33 7.70 -19.49 -28.46
C THR A 33 6.57 -20.29 -27.82
N GLU A 34 5.78 -20.98 -28.64
CA GLU A 34 4.68 -21.80 -28.13
C GLU A 34 5.20 -23.04 -27.41
N SER A 35 4.52 -23.44 -26.33
CA SER A 35 4.85 -24.66 -25.61
C SER A 35 4.80 -25.89 -26.52
N ASN A 36 5.81 -26.75 -26.37
CA ASN A 36 6.04 -27.96 -27.16
C ASN A 36 6.35 -29.17 -26.24
N GLU A 37 6.69 -30.32 -26.81
CA GLU A 37 6.99 -31.55 -26.05
C GLU A 37 8.21 -31.45 -25.11
N GLU A 38 9.11 -30.49 -25.36
CA GLU A 38 10.25 -30.20 -24.49
C GLU A 38 9.87 -29.35 -23.27
N THR A 39 8.67 -28.75 -23.29
CA THR A 39 8.20 -27.84 -22.24
C THR A 39 7.76 -28.64 -21.03
N LYS A 40 8.43 -28.45 -19.89
CA LYS A 40 8.17 -29.22 -18.66
C LYS A 40 8.22 -28.32 -17.44
N ALA A 41 7.21 -28.43 -16.59
CA ALA A 41 7.21 -27.81 -15.26
C ALA A 41 7.43 -28.89 -14.20
N SER A 42 8.31 -28.62 -13.24
CA SER A 42 8.68 -29.53 -12.17
C SER A 42 8.70 -28.82 -10.83
N LEU A 43 8.29 -29.53 -9.78
CA LEU A 43 8.38 -29.08 -8.39
C LEU A 43 9.65 -29.64 -7.76
N SER A 44 10.32 -28.84 -6.92
CA SER A 44 11.43 -29.31 -6.09
C SER A 44 10.97 -30.31 -5.04
N THR A 45 11.91 -31.12 -4.53
CA THR A 45 11.61 -32.15 -3.52
C THR A 45 11.10 -31.60 -2.20
N ASP A 46 11.48 -30.38 -1.85
CA ASP A 46 11.00 -29.66 -0.67
C ASP A 46 9.67 -28.92 -0.91
N GLY A 47 9.18 -28.89 -2.16
CA GLY A 47 7.95 -28.21 -2.54
C GLY A 47 8.04 -26.68 -2.49
N GLU A 48 9.24 -26.11 -2.39
CA GLU A 48 9.47 -24.67 -2.26
C GLU A 48 9.72 -23.96 -3.59
N TRP A 49 10.13 -24.69 -4.63
CA TRP A 49 10.55 -24.12 -5.91
C TRP A 49 9.81 -24.80 -7.05
N ILE A 50 9.42 -24.00 -8.04
CA ILE A 50 8.91 -24.47 -9.31
C ILE A 50 9.87 -24.08 -10.42
N THR A 51 10.21 -25.06 -11.26
CA THR A 51 11.14 -24.87 -12.38
C THR A 51 10.46 -25.23 -13.67
N LEU A 52 10.48 -24.30 -14.63
CA LEU A 52 10.00 -24.51 -15.98
C LEU A 52 11.20 -24.65 -16.92
N THR A 53 11.22 -25.70 -17.73
CA THR A 53 12.20 -25.93 -18.80
C THR A 53 11.50 -25.82 -20.16
N HIS A 54 12.10 -25.11 -21.10
CA HIS A 54 11.60 -24.92 -22.46
C HIS A 54 12.79 -24.66 -23.41
N GLU A 55 12.89 -25.43 -24.50
CA GLU A 55 13.92 -25.28 -25.54
C GLU A 55 15.35 -25.21 -24.99
N GLY A 56 15.68 -26.10 -24.04
CA GLY A 56 17.00 -26.17 -23.40
C GLY A 56 17.30 -25.08 -22.36
N LYS A 57 16.41 -24.10 -22.17
CA LYS A 57 16.50 -23.11 -21.09
C LYS A 57 15.57 -23.46 -19.93
N PHE A 58 15.89 -22.95 -18.76
CA PHE A 58 15.05 -23.09 -17.58
C PHE A 58 14.98 -21.79 -16.78
N ALA A 59 13.85 -21.58 -16.11
CA ALA A 59 13.68 -20.56 -15.09
C ALA A 59 13.07 -21.19 -13.85
N SER A 60 13.42 -20.66 -12.68
CA SER A 60 12.91 -21.14 -11.40
C SER A 60 12.49 -19.98 -10.52
N ILE A 61 11.38 -20.14 -9.81
CA ILE A 61 10.93 -19.21 -8.77
C ILE A 61 10.56 -19.98 -7.52
N ARG A 62 10.73 -19.30 -6.38
CA ARG A 62 10.17 -19.78 -5.12
C ARG A 62 8.64 -19.72 -5.19
N LEU A 63 7.98 -20.67 -4.54
CA LEU A 63 6.53 -20.67 -4.37
C LEU A 63 6.15 -19.86 -3.11
N PRO A 64 4.96 -19.22 -3.11
CA PRO A 64 4.53 -18.44 -1.95
C PRO A 64 4.32 -19.25 -0.67
N THR A 65 4.09 -20.56 -0.79
CA THR A 65 4.08 -21.52 0.32
C THR A 65 4.48 -22.90 -0.20
N LYS A 66 4.84 -23.82 0.69
CA LYS A 66 5.23 -25.18 0.33
C LYS A 66 4.01 -25.97 -0.16
N ILE A 67 4.20 -26.77 -1.20
CA ILE A 67 3.15 -27.67 -1.70
C ILE A 67 3.48 -29.10 -1.30
N SER A 68 2.50 -29.82 -0.76
CA SER A 68 2.62 -31.24 -0.44
C SER A 68 2.55 -32.08 -1.72
N GLY A 69 3.47 -33.03 -1.89
CA GLY A 69 3.62 -33.80 -3.13
C GLY A 69 5.00 -33.73 -3.80
N GLY A 70 6.01 -33.20 -3.09
CA GLY A 70 7.42 -33.08 -3.51
C GLY A 70 8.18 -34.40 -3.73
N GLY A 71 7.63 -35.33 -4.50
CA GLY A 71 8.45 -36.12 -5.42
C GLY A 71 8.73 -35.25 -6.65
N SER A 72 9.71 -35.62 -7.47
CA SER A 72 10.03 -34.95 -8.75
C SER A 72 8.90 -35.12 -9.79
N ALA A 73 7.68 -34.72 -9.43
CA ALA A 73 6.48 -34.87 -10.20
C ALA A 73 6.46 -33.77 -11.26
N SER A 74 6.48 -34.19 -12.51
CA SER A 74 6.18 -33.30 -13.63
C SER A 74 4.74 -32.81 -13.47
N LEU A 75 4.55 -31.50 -13.51
CA LEU A 75 3.22 -30.89 -13.50
C LEU A 75 2.60 -31.03 -14.89
N THR A 76 1.30 -31.30 -14.94
CA THR A 76 0.55 -31.41 -16.20
C THR A 76 0.35 -30.02 -16.79
N LEU A 77 0.98 -29.75 -17.93
CA LEU A 77 0.80 -28.52 -18.68
C LEU A 77 -0.48 -28.58 -19.54
N PRO A 78 -1.08 -27.42 -19.89
CA PRO A 78 -2.13 -27.35 -20.89
C PRO A 78 -1.70 -28.05 -22.19
N ALA A 79 -2.58 -28.88 -22.76
CA ALA A 79 -2.27 -29.63 -23.98
C ALA A 79 -2.20 -28.74 -25.23
N THR A 80 -2.86 -27.58 -25.19
CA THR A 80 -2.84 -26.61 -26.30
C THR A 80 -1.53 -25.83 -26.29
N PRO A 81 -0.77 -25.84 -27.39
CA PRO A 81 0.41 -24.99 -27.55
C PRO A 81 0.06 -23.53 -27.29
N SER A 82 0.77 -22.90 -26.36
CA SER A 82 0.55 -21.51 -25.99
C SER A 82 1.86 -20.88 -25.56
N LYS A 83 1.98 -19.57 -25.82
CA LYS A 83 3.07 -18.74 -25.26
C LYS A 83 2.85 -18.44 -23.78
N GLU A 84 1.64 -18.64 -23.29
CA GLU A 84 1.30 -18.42 -21.89
C GLU A 84 0.69 -19.67 -21.28
N LEU A 85 1.31 -20.13 -20.20
CA LEU A 85 0.90 -21.30 -19.46
C LEU A 85 0.37 -20.88 -18.11
N THR A 86 -0.78 -21.42 -17.73
CA THR A 86 -1.37 -21.21 -16.40
C THR A 86 -1.61 -22.56 -15.75
N LEU A 87 -1.12 -22.71 -14.52
CA LEU A 87 -1.33 -23.88 -13.69
C LEU A 87 -2.00 -23.45 -12.38
N ARG A 88 -2.96 -24.26 -11.92
CA ARG A 88 -3.55 -24.09 -10.60
C ARG A 88 -3.11 -25.26 -9.73
N LEU A 89 -2.34 -24.95 -8.70
CA LEU A 89 -1.85 -25.93 -7.74
C LEU A 89 -2.74 -25.84 -6.48
N GLN A 90 -3.40 -26.94 -6.16
CA GLN A 90 -4.23 -27.05 -4.96
C GLN A 90 -3.34 -27.34 -3.76
N LEU A 91 -3.62 -26.67 -2.64
CA LEU A 91 -2.91 -26.90 -1.39
C LEU A 91 -3.63 -27.99 -0.58
N GLU A 92 -3.00 -29.16 -0.40
CA GLU A 92 -3.44 -30.15 0.59
C GLU A 92 -2.82 -29.82 1.95
N GLU A 93 -3.64 -29.36 2.89
CA GLU A 93 -3.25 -29.07 4.26
C GLU A 93 -3.00 -30.39 5.02
N LYS A 94 -1.71 -30.78 5.16
CA LYS A 94 -1.33 -31.98 5.94
C LYS A 94 -0.92 -31.68 7.38
N ALA A 95 -0.68 -30.40 7.70
CA ALA A 95 -0.41 -29.93 9.05
C ALA A 95 -1.02 -28.53 9.23
N ALA A 96 -1.72 -28.34 10.35
CA ALA A 96 -2.19 -27.02 10.77
C ALA A 96 -0.96 -26.09 10.85
N GLY A 97 -0.96 -25.06 10.01
CA GLY A 97 0.08 -24.03 10.02
C GLY A 97 0.96 -23.92 8.78
N LEU A 98 0.79 -24.70 7.72
CA LEU A 98 1.52 -24.46 6.46
C LEU A 98 1.08 -23.15 5.75
N LEU A 99 -0.10 -22.67 6.11
CA LEU A 99 -0.65 -21.36 5.75
C LEU A 99 -0.35 -20.28 6.82
N GLN A 100 0.57 -20.53 7.79
CA GLN A 100 0.89 -19.60 8.89
C GLN A 100 1.39 -18.22 8.47
N TYR A 101 1.67 -17.96 7.19
CA TYR A 101 1.82 -16.57 6.72
C TYR A 101 0.49 -15.76 6.77
N GLY A 102 -0.63 -16.38 7.13
CA GLY A 102 -1.89 -15.74 7.49
C GLY A 102 -2.42 -16.03 8.90
N GLU A 103 -1.74 -16.87 9.71
CA GLU A 103 -2.20 -17.28 11.06
C GLU A 103 -1.08 -17.29 12.11
N ALA A 104 0.11 -16.75 11.82
CA ALA A 104 1.12 -16.49 12.85
C ALA A 104 0.64 -15.31 13.70
N SER A 105 -0.15 -15.66 14.72
CA SER A 105 -1.01 -14.79 15.53
C SER A 105 -2.30 -14.38 14.81
N ALA A 106 -3.41 -14.44 15.55
CA ALA A 106 -4.69 -13.82 15.16
C ALA A 106 -4.57 -12.29 14.93
N ASP A 107 -3.37 -11.72 15.07
CA ASP A 107 -3.01 -10.31 14.92
C ASP A 107 -2.22 -10.04 13.62
N GLU A 108 -1.56 -11.02 12.98
CA GLU A 108 -0.84 -10.82 11.69
C GLU A 108 -1.73 -10.99 10.45
N GLY A 109 -2.92 -11.57 10.63
CA GLY A 109 -4.02 -11.44 9.67
C GLY A 109 -4.51 -9.99 9.54
N ALA A 110 -4.23 -9.16 10.56
CA ALA A 110 -4.57 -7.75 10.58
C ALA A 110 -3.65 -6.91 9.68
N ASN A 111 -4.06 -5.66 9.49
CA ASN A 111 -3.23 -4.63 8.89
C ASN A 111 -2.05 -4.32 9.83
N ALA A 112 -1.01 -5.15 9.80
CA ALA A 112 0.20 -4.99 10.62
C ALA A 112 0.97 -3.74 10.17
N VAL A 113 0.70 -2.61 10.80
CA VAL A 113 1.28 -1.31 10.45
C VAL A 113 2.31 -0.91 11.50
N PRO A 114 3.55 -0.55 11.11
CA PRO A 114 4.56 -0.10 12.05
C PRO A 114 4.27 1.32 12.55
N TRP A 115 5.00 1.72 13.59
CA TRP A 115 4.92 3.06 14.18
C TRP A 115 3.53 3.35 14.75
N SER A 116 2.96 2.39 15.49
CA SER A 116 1.91 2.65 16.49
C SER A 116 2.47 3.50 17.62
N ALA A 117 1.61 4.19 18.38
CA ALA A 117 2.03 4.95 19.55
C ALA A 117 2.90 4.13 20.52
N THR A 118 2.51 2.88 20.78
CA THR A 118 3.26 1.95 21.64
C THR A 118 4.68 1.67 21.14
N SER A 119 4.88 1.55 19.83
CA SER A 119 6.21 1.37 19.26
C SER A 119 7.02 2.67 19.21
N MET A 120 6.33 3.81 19.11
CA MET A 120 6.93 5.13 19.03
C MET A 120 7.48 5.63 20.37
N ASP A 121 7.03 5.09 21.51
CA ASP A 121 7.62 5.38 22.83
C ASP A 121 9.14 5.06 22.88
N ASP A 122 9.60 4.10 22.08
CA ASP A 122 11.02 3.74 21.96
C ASP A 122 11.77 4.56 20.89
N ALA A 123 11.09 5.45 20.16
CA ALA A 123 11.70 6.27 19.11
C ALA A 123 12.69 7.26 19.71
N LYS A 124 13.93 7.26 19.20
CA LYS A 124 15.01 8.14 19.68
C LYS A 124 15.26 9.33 18.78
N ARG A 125 14.97 9.20 17.49
CA ARG A 125 15.22 10.26 16.51
C ARG A 125 14.30 10.11 15.33
N ILE A 126 13.67 11.21 14.94
CA ILE A 126 12.88 11.32 13.71
C ILE A 126 13.64 12.23 12.75
N SER A 127 13.90 11.73 11.55
CA SER A 127 14.74 12.40 10.56
C SER A 127 14.13 12.34 9.17
N CYS A 128 14.55 13.26 8.30
CA CYS A 128 14.17 13.27 6.90
C CYS A 128 14.72 12.02 6.19
N LEU A 129 13.88 11.33 5.43
CA LEU A 129 14.29 10.16 4.65
C LEU A 129 15.40 10.48 3.64
N GLU A 130 15.31 11.63 2.97
CA GLU A 130 16.21 11.99 1.86
C GLU A 130 17.61 12.42 2.30
N CYS A 131 17.72 13.16 3.40
CA CYS A 131 19.01 13.74 3.84
C CYS A 131 19.43 13.37 5.27
N SER A 132 18.62 12.59 6.00
CA SER A 132 18.84 12.26 7.41
C SER A 132 18.92 13.47 8.36
N ASN A 133 18.48 14.67 7.95
CA ASN A 133 18.39 15.83 8.84
C ASN A 133 17.38 15.55 9.97
N GLU A 134 17.73 15.93 11.20
CA GLU A 134 16.86 15.78 12.37
C GLU A 134 15.66 16.72 12.25
N LEU A 135 14.44 16.17 12.30
CA LEU A 135 13.21 16.93 12.09
C LEU A 135 12.58 17.33 13.41
N VAL A 136 12.55 16.40 14.35
CA VAL A 136 11.98 16.58 15.70
C VAL A 136 13.14 16.66 16.69
N LYS A 137 13.07 17.63 17.61
CA LYS A 137 14.07 17.81 18.66
C LYS A 137 14.19 16.53 19.50
N SER A 138 15.42 16.12 19.80
CA SER A 138 15.68 15.00 20.72
C SER A 138 14.96 15.22 22.06
N ASP A 139 14.28 14.18 22.56
CA ASP A 139 13.50 14.17 23.80
C ASP A 139 12.36 15.22 23.90
N ALA A 140 11.95 15.84 22.79
CA ALA A 140 10.82 16.77 22.82
C ALA A 140 9.49 16.05 23.05
N ILE A 141 9.29 14.90 22.42
CA ILE A 141 8.05 14.12 22.58
C ILE A 141 8.16 13.23 23.81
N GLY A 142 7.36 13.53 24.83
CA GLY A 142 7.28 12.78 26.08
C GLY A 142 6.25 11.64 26.05
N GLN A 143 5.27 11.70 25.15
CA GLN A 143 4.24 10.68 25.01
C GLN A 143 3.74 10.58 23.57
N TRP A 144 3.50 9.35 23.11
CA TRP A 144 2.78 9.08 21.88
C TRP A 144 1.35 8.60 22.14
N LYS A 145 0.40 9.02 21.30
CA LYS A 145 -1.00 8.55 21.34
C LYS A 145 -1.48 8.27 19.92
N ASP A 146 -2.17 7.14 19.74
CA ASP A 146 -2.80 6.85 18.45
C ASP A 146 -4.03 7.76 18.27
N LEU A 147 -4.17 8.32 17.07
CA LEU A 147 -5.36 9.07 16.71
C LEU A 147 -6.54 8.11 16.52
N PRO A 148 -7.72 8.43 17.04
CA PRO A 148 -8.93 7.75 16.60
C PRO A 148 -9.07 7.99 15.09
N SER A 149 -9.52 6.98 14.33
CA SER A 149 -9.71 7.09 12.88
C SER A 149 -10.45 8.38 12.53
N GLU A 150 -10.07 9.10 11.47
CA GLU A 150 -10.60 10.44 11.17
C GLU A 150 -12.15 10.51 11.13
N ASN A 151 -12.85 9.41 10.78
CA ASN A 151 -14.31 9.33 10.80
C ASN A 151 -14.94 8.91 12.14
N TRP A 152 -14.16 8.72 13.21
CA TRP A 152 -14.67 8.25 14.50
C TRP A 152 -15.56 9.30 15.17
N ALA A 153 -15.19 10.58 15.06
CA ALA A 153 -16.00 11.69 15.57
C ALA A 153 -17.36 11.79 14.85
N GLU A 154 -17.39 11.58 13.53
CA GLU A 154 -18.63 11.54 12.74
C GLU A 154 -19.48 10.33 13.12
N MET A 155 -18.86 9.18 13.40
CA MET A 155 -19.55 7.96 13.85
C MET A 155 -20.19 8.10 15.23
N MET A 156 -19.59 8.90 16.12
CA MET A 156 -20.13 9.21 17.44
C MET A 156 -21.43 10.02 17.38
N ASP A 157 -21.61 10.86 16.35
CA ASP A 157 -22.85 11.61 16.15
C ASP A 157 -24.02 10.69 15.73
N PHE A 158 -23.74 9.56 15.07
CA PHE A 158 -24.75 8.56 14.72
C PHE A 158 -25.10 7.59 15.88
N TRP A 159 -24.28 7.56 16.93
CA TRP A 159 -24.49 6.68 18.09
C TRP A 159 -25.54 7.25 19.07
N HIS A 160 -25.73 8.57 19.07
CA HIS A 160 -26.69 9.22 19.96
C HIS A 160 -28.06 9.32 19.26
N CYS A 161 -29.01 8.44 19.62
CA CYS A 161 -30.40 8.56 19.15
C CYS A 161 -31.05 9.91 19.55
N HIS A 162 -30.52 10.58 20.57
CA HIS A 162 -30.79 11.98 20.89
C HIS A 162 -29.53 12.62 21.48
N LYS A 163 -29.14 13.80 20.99
CA LYS A 163 -28.16 14.64 21.68
C LYS A 163 -28.76 14.98 23.06
N PRO A 164 -28.07 14.73 24.19
CA PRO A 164 -28.62 15.06 25.49
C PRO A 164 -29.02 16.54 25.49
N HIS A 165 -30.29 16.82 25.78
CA HIS A 165 -30.77 18.19 25.87
C HIS A 165 -29.92 18.92 26.91
N GLU A 166 -29.26 20.01 26.49
CA GLU A 166 -28.54 20.91 27.38
C GLU A 166 -29.54 21.64 28.29
N HIS A 167 -29.91 20.97 29.35
CA HIS A 167 -30.53 21.58 30.51
C HIS A 167 -29.59 21.34 31.68
N GLN A 168 -28.89 22.43 32.03
CA GLN A 168 -28.06 22.66 33.22
C GLN A 168 -26.55 22.48 33.04
N HIS A 169 -25.86 23.58 33.37
CA HIS A 169 -24.41 23.73 33.53
C HIS A 169 -23.79 22.59 34.34
N HIS A 170 -23.28 21.57 33.65
CA HIS A 170 -22.32 20.64 34.23
C HIS A 170 -21.12 20.50 33.30
N THR A 171 -20.06 21.22 33.65
CA THR A 171 -18.68 21.16 33.16
C THR A 171 -18.00 19.82 33.51
N VAL A 172 -18.64 18.69 33.20
CA VAL A 172 -18.11 17.34 33.52
C VAL A 172 -17.96 16.49 32.25
N GLY A 173 -18.64 16.85 31.15
CA GLY A 173 -18.53 16.16 29.85
C GLY A 173 -17.34 16.61 28.99
N GLN A 174 -16.88 17.86 29.14
CA GLN A 174 -15.75 18.40 28.37
C GLN A 174 -14.39 17.85 28.83
N GLU A 175 -14.22 17.55 30.12
CA GLU A 175 -12.94 17.04 30.66
C GLU A 175 -12.62 15.60 30.25
N LYS A 176 -13.62 14.85 29.74
CA LYS A 176 -13.45 13.43 29.40
C LYS A 176 -13.26 13.15 27.90
N GLY A 177 -13.22 14.18 27.05
CA GLY A 177 -12.87 14.04 25.63
C GLY A 177 -13.80 13.18 24.77
N TYR A 178 -15.01 12.87 25.25
CA TYR A 178 -15.98 11.99 24.56
C TYR A 178 -16.94 12.74 23.61
N ALA A 179 -16.80 14.06 23.47
CA ALA A 179 -17.67 14.86 22.61
C ALA A 179 -17.07 15.01 21.21
N ALA A 180 -17.92 14.93 20.17
CA ALA A 180 -17.59 15.28 18.78
C ALA A 180 -17.13 16.75 18.62
N SER A 181 -17.26 17.57 19.66
CA SER A 181 -16.81 18.96 19.74
C SER A 181 -15.41 19.14 20.32
N THR A 182 -14.69 18.06 20.64
CA THR A 182 -13.31 18.16 21.12
C THR A 182 -12.41 18.28 19.89
N GLU A 183 -12.06 19.50 19.49
CA GLU A 183 -11.11 19.74 18.40
C GLU A 183 -9.76 19.14 18.77
N LEU A 184 -9.33 18.15 17.99
CA LEU A 184 -8.03 17.51 18.14
C LEU A 184 -6.95 18.52 17.75
N THR A 185 -6.29 19.09 18.76
CA THR A 185 -5.20 20.05 18.59
C THR A 185 -3.86 19.39 18.90
N ALA A 186 -2.83 19.75 18.14
CA ALA A 186 -1.46 19.40 18.46
C ALA A 186 -1.07 20.08 19.79
N SER A 187 -0.33 19.36 20.62
CA SER A 187 0.14 19.87 21.91
C SER A 187 1.61 19.55 22.07
N GLN A 188 2.35 20.52 22.58
CA GLN A 188 3.78 20.39 22.81
C GLN A 188 4.09 19.16 23.67
N GLY A 189 5.08 18.38 23.24
CA GLY A 189 5.54 17.16 23.88
C GLY A 189 4.61 15.95 23.75
N THR A 190 3.52 16.06 22.99
CA THR A 190 2.65 14.93 22.65
C THR A 190 2.68 14.67 21.15
N GLY A 191 3.09 13.47 20.76
CA GLY A 191 3.03 13.01 19.37
C GLY A 191 1.76 12.23 19.09
N LEU A 192 0.98 12.68 18.13
CA LEU A 192 -0.25 12.03 17.70
C LEU A 192 0.03 11.18 16.46
N VAL A 193 -0.34 9.91 16.50
CA VAL A 193 0.00 8.92 15.47
C VAL A 193 -1.24 8.60 14.63
N ASP A 194 -1.23 8.99 13.36
CA ASP A 194 -2.18 8.50 12.35
C ASP A 194 -1.58 7.31 11.58
N LEU A 195 -2.38 6.67 10.74
CA LEU A 195 -1.94 5.66 9.80
C LEU A 195 -0.96 6.20 8.75
N SER A 196 -1.15 7.44 8.28
CA SER A 196 -0.40 8.03 7.17
C SER A 196 0.56 9.15 7.58
N TYR A 197 0.34 9.78 8.74
CA TYR A 197 1.15 10.88 9.25
C TYR A 197 1.39 10.81 10.77
N LEU A 198 2.33 11.61 11.23
CA LEU A 198 2.49 11.99 12.64
C LEU A 198 2.06 13.45 12.76
N LEU A 199 1.18 13.74 13.70
CA LEU A 199 0.76 15.11 14.03
C LEU A 199 1.55 15.57 15.26
N LEU A 200 2.33 16.63 15.09
CA LEU A 200 3.22 17.18 16.11
C LEU A 200 3.00 18.68 16.24
N ASP A 201 3.28 19.23 17.41
CA ASP A 201 3.34 20.68 17.56
C ASP A 201 4.56 21.24 16.81
N HIS A 202 4.39 22.44 16.25
CA HIS A 202 5.43 23.12 15.50
C HIS A 202 6.68 23.44 16.35
N GLU A 203 6.53 23.69 17.66
CA GLU A 203 7.66 23.96 18.55
C GLU A 203 8.54 22.74 18.79
N ASP A 204 8.00 21.51 18.64
CA ASP A 204 8.78 20.27 18.78
C ASP A 204 9.63 19.98 17.53
N CYS A 205 9.33 20.65 16.42
CA CYS A 205 10.00 20.48 15.14
C CYS A 205 11.13 21.53 14.97
N SER A 206 12.35 21.08 14.71
CA SER A 206 13.51 21.96 14.47
C SER A 206 14.01 21.92 13.03
N GLY A 207 13.79 20.81 12.33
CA GLY A 207 14.29 20.60 10.97
C GLY A 207 13.26 20.86 9.87
N VAL A 208 12.11 21.44 10.20
CA VAL A 208 10.97 21.63 9.30
C VAL A 208 10.80 23.12 9.01
N LYS A 209 10.44 23.47 7.77
CA LYS A 209 10.07 24.83 7.38
C LYS A 209 8.75 24.83 6.63
N GLU A 210 7.96 25.86 6.86
CA GLU A 210 6.70 26.07 6.15
C GLU A 210 6.93 26.82 4.84
N GLN A 211 6.25 26.37 3.79
CA GLN A 211 6.14 27.09 2.53
C GLN A 211 4.66 27.39 2.26
N ILE A 212 4.31 28.66 2.38
CA ILE A 212 2.99 29.17 1.97
C ILE A 212 2.94 29.16 0.44
N ILE A 213 2.02 28.39 -0.13
CA ILE A 213 1.74 28.44 -1.56
C ILE A 213 0.89 29.70 -1.82
N GLN A 214 1.53 30.83 -2.07
CA GLN A 214 0.83 32.02 -2.58
C GLN A 214 0.51 31.80 -4.07
N LYS A 215 -0.70 31.36 -4.40
CA LYS A 215 -1.16 31.41 -5.80
C LYS A 215 -1.67 32.81 -6.12
N SER A 216 -1.06 33.43 -7.13
CA SER A 216 -1.38 34.75 -7.64
C SER A 216 -2.55 34.70 -8.63
N SER A 217 -3.78 34.49 -8.16
CA SER A 217 -4.97 34.91 -8.91
C SER A 217 -6.26 34.76 -8.11
N SER A 218 -7.00 35.86 -8.11
CA SER A 218 -8.32 36.10 -7.54
C SER A 218 -9.38 35.06 -7.90
N SER A 219 -9.74 34.19 -6.96
CA SER A 219 -11.13 33.72 -6.75
C SER A 219 -11.24 32.81 -5.52
N HIS A 220 -11.98 33.28 -4.52
CA HIS A 220 -12.56 32.60 -3.35
C HIS A 220 -11.64 31.98 -2.27
N ASN A 221 -11.89 32.42 -1.02
CA ASN A 221 -11.24 32.08 0.23
C ASN A 221 -11.25 30.58 0.57
N HIS A 222 -10.26 29.84 0.10
CA HIS A 222 -9.82 28.64 0.80
C HIS A 222 -8.36 28.82 1.20
N ASN A 223 -8.14 29.07 2.51
CA ASN A 223 -6.81 29.01 3.10
C ASN A 223 -6.28 27.60 2.86
N HIS A 224 -5.30 27.46 1.97
CA HIS A 224 -4.63 26.19 1.78
C HIS A 224 -3.62 25.96 2.90
N ASP A 225 -3.65 24.77 3.47
CA ASP A 225 -2.69 24.29 4.45
C ASP A 225 -1.25 24.39 3.87
N PRO A 226 -0.35 25.15 4.52
CA PRO A 226 1.04 25.30 4.09
C PRO A 226 1.78 23.96 3.91
N LEU A 227 2.66 23.86 2.92
CA LEU A 227 3.52 22.69 2.75
C LEU A 227 4.65 22.70 3.77
N LEU A 228 4.97 21.53 4.32
CA LEU A 228 6.11 21.35 5.20
C LEU A 228 7.28 20.76 4.42
N LEU A 229 8.41 21.46 4.44
CA LEU A 229 9.64 21.04 3.77
C LEU A 229 10.76 20.79 4.77
N CYS A 230 11.70 19.92 4.39
CA CYS A 230 12.94 19.78 5.12
C CYS A 230 13.76 21.07 5.01
N SER A 231 14.21 21.60 6.14
CA SER A 231 15.08 22.78 6.23
C SER A 231 16.42 22.61 5.50
N SER A 232 16.92 21.37 5.38
CA SER A 232 18.22 21.05 4.78
C SER A 232 18.16 20.74 3.29
N CYS A 233 17.23 19.89 2.83
CA CYS A 233 17.18 19.42 1.45
C CYS A 233 15.93 19.84 0.66
N ASN A 234 14.99 20.55 1.29
CA ASN A 234 13.72 20.98 0.69
C ASN A 234 12.79 19.83 0.25
N SER A 235 13.03 18.58 0.66
CA SER A 235 12.09 17.48 0.41
C SER A 235 10.76 17.75 1.09
N VAL A 236 9.65 17.37 0.46
CA VAL A 236 8.31 17.47 1.05
C VAL A 236 8.16 16.48 2.20
N LEU A 237 7.84 17.01 3.38
CA LEU A 237 7.67 16.22 4.60
C LEU A 237 6.20 16.04 4.98
N GLY A 238 5.32 16.95 4.56
CA GLY A 238 3.98 17.02 5.14
C GLY A 238 3.23 18.28 4.77
N LEU A 239 2.18 18.54 5.54
CA LEU A 239 1.39 19.78 5.50
C LEU A 239 1.10 20.29 6.91
N PHE A 240 0.91 21.59 7.03
CA PHE A 240 0.44 22.23 8.26
C PHE A 240 -1.07 22.11 8.32
N ASP A 241 -1.60 21.37 9.30
CA ASP A 241 -3.05 21.29 9.49
C ASP A 241 -3.52 22.52 10.27
N THR A 242 -4.26 23.40 9.59
CA THR A 242 -4.81 24.62 10.22
C THR A 242 -5.89 24.32 11.26
N ARG A 243 -6.57 23.17 11.20
CA ARG A 243 -7.60 22.78 12.17
C ARG A 243 -6.99 22.21 13.43
N ALA A 244 -5.95 21.39 13.27
CA ALA A 244 -5.24 20.80 14.39
C ALA A 244 -4.11 21.70 14.94
N GLU A 245 -3.87 22.85 14.32
CA GLU A 245 -2.78 23.79 14.63
C GLU A 245 -1.42 23.08 14.76
N GLY A 246 -1.09 22.18 13.82
CA GLY A 246 0.08 21.32 13.95
C GLY A 246 0.65 20.80 12.64
N TYR A 247 1.84 20.20 12.73
CA TYR A 247 2.58 19.65 11.61
C TYR A 247 2.15 18.20 11.36
N LYS A 248 1.51 17.92 10.22
CA LYS A 248 1.26 16.55 9.72
C LYS A 248 2.44 16.08 8.89
N LEU A 249 3.39 15.41 9.53
CA LEU A 249 4.55 14.81 8.87
C LEU A 249 4.20 13.43 8.31
N TYR A 250 4.28 13.25 7.00
CA TYR A 250 3.97 11.98 6.34
C TYR A 250 4.95 10.88 6.71
N LYS A 251 4.44 9.72 7.12
CA LYS A 251 5.28 8.59 7.54
C LYS A 251 6.24 8.10 6.43
N TRP A 252 5.83 8.17 5.17
CA TRP A 252 6.70 7.81 4.04
C TRP A 252 7.85 8.80 3.76
N SER A 253 7.83 10.00 4.36
CA SER A 253 8.91 10.99 4.24
C SER A 253 9.90 10.94 5.41
N LEU A 254 9.70 9.99 6.34
CA LEU A 254 10.44 9.91 7.60
C LEU A 254 11.34 8.69 7.69
N THR A 255 12.36 8.85 8.52
CA THR A 255 13.21 7.77 9.04
C THR A 255 13.21 7.87 10.55
N ILE A 256 12.92 6.75 11.22
CA ILE A 256 12.86 6.69 12.69
C ILE A 256 13.95 5.77 13.23
N ALA A 257 14.77 6.28 14.14
CA ALA A 257 15.79 5.50 14.83
C ALA A 257 15.23 4.96 16.14
N PHE A 258 15.31 3.63 16.32
CA PHE A 258 14.97 2.93 17.57
C PHE A 258 16.24 2.33 18.18
N ALA A 259 16.16 1.86 19.43
CA ALA A 259 17.28 1.19 20.09
C ALA A 259 17.72 -0.07 19.32
N LYS A 260 16.76 -0.89 18.87
CA LYS A 260 16.92 -2.05 17.97
C LYS A 260 15.58 -2.31 17.27
N PRO A 261 15.48 -2.36 15.92
CA PRO A 261 16.51 -2.07 14.91
C PRO A 261 16.89 -0.59 14.88
N ARG A 262 18.11 -0.28 14.40
CA ARG A 262 18.73 1.05 14.55
C ARG A 262 18.06 2.17 13.77
N ARG A 263 17.39 1.85 12.67
CA ARG A 263 16.80 2.83 11.74
C ARG A 263 15.75 2.13 10.89
N GLN A 264 14.51 2.61 10.92
CA GLN A 264 13.40 2.11 10.13
C GLN A 264 12.93 3.19 9.17
N TYR A 265 12.57 2.76 7.96
CA TYR A 265 11.86 3.54 6.96
C TYR A 265 11.09 2.57 6.07
N TYR A 266 9.99 3.03 5.47
CA TYR A 266 9.12 2.19 4.67
C TYR A 266 8.64 2.95 3.43
N SER A 267 8.54 2.23 2.31
CA SER A 267 8.08 2.80 1.04
C SER A 267 6.62 3.30 1.13
N MET A 268 6.32 4.38 0.42
CA MET A 268 4.97 4.96 0.36
C MET A 268 3.87 3.93 0.03
N GLN A 269 4.12 2.99 -0.89
CA GLN A 269 3.14 1.97 -1.27
C GLN A 269 2.64 1.12 -0.09
N LYS A 270 3.46 0.88 0.93
CA LYS A 270 3.05 0.08 2.11
C LYS A 270 2.09 0.86 3.00
N TRP A 271 2.36 2.15 3.19
CA TRP A 271 1.45 3.06 3.89
C TRP A 271 0.12 3.23 3.14
N LEU A 272 0.17 3.36 1.82
CA LEU A 272 -1.05 3.42 0.99
C LEU A 272 -1.83 2.11 1.03
N SER A 273 -1.17 0.96 0.95
CA SER A 273 -1.82 -0.33 1.11
C SER A 273 -2.53 -0.44 2.45
N ALA A 274 -1.88 0.00 3.53
CA ALA A 274 -2.47 0.03 4.85
C ALA A 274 -3.70 0.95 4.91
N LEU A 275 -3.61 2.16 4.35
CA LEU A 275 -4.74 3.09 4.24
C LEU A 275 -5.92 2.46 3.51
N PHE A 276 -5.68 1.90 2.34
CA PHE A 276 -6.71 1.27 1.53
C PHE A 276 -7.39 0.10 2.24
N ILE A 277 -6.65 -0.72 2.98
CA ILE A 277 -7.23 -1.83 3.75
C ILE A 277 -8.11 -1.29 4.86
N THR A 278 -7.63 -0.31 5.62
CA THR A 278 -8.42 0.32 6.67
C THR A 278 -9.70 0.93 6.10
N LEU A 279 -9.66 1.58 4.94
CA LEU A 279 -10.85 2.11 4.26
C LEU A 279 -11.81 1.01 3.79
N VAL A 280 -11.29 -0.08 3.21
CA VAL A 280 -12.11 -1.24 2.82
C VAL A 280 -12.83 -1.85 4.01
N GLU A 281 -12.14 -1.98 5.14
CA GLU A 281 -12.67 -2.57 6.36
C GLU A 281 -13.67 -1.64 7.07
N SER A 282 -13.39 -0.35 7.12
CA SER A 282 -14.24 0.63 7.82
C SER A 282 -15.45 1.07 7.02
N GLN A 283 -15.34 1.21 5.70
CA GLN A 283 -16.41 1.69 4.82
C GLN A 283 -17.14 0.57 4.09
N GLY A 284 -16.58 -0.63 4.04
CA GLY A 284 -17.17 -1.77 3.32
C GLY A 284 -17.14 -1.64 1.79
N VAL A 285 -16.41 -0.66 1.26
CA VAL A 285 -16.25 -0.44 -0.19
C VAL A 285 -14.91 -0.98 -0.70
N ARG A 286 -14.79 -1.16 -2.02
CA ARG A 286 -13.52 -1.56 -2.65
C ARG A 286 -13.12 -0.71 -3.84
N LYS A 287 -13.95 0.25 -4.24
CA LYS A 287 -13.69 1.15 -5.35
C LYS A 287 -13.50 2.56 -4.80
N PHE A 288 -12.42 3.21 -5.22
CA PHE A 288 -12.05 4.54 -4.78
C PHE A 288 -11.75 5.42 -5.98
N ARG A 289 -12.34 6.60 -6.03
CA ARG A 289 -11.92 7.69 -6.90
C ARG A 289 -10.87 8.50 -6.15
N VAL A 290 -9.62 8.39 -6.57
CA VAL A 290 -8.50 9.09 -5.94
C VAL A 290 -8.23 10.40 -6.69
N ASP A 291 -8.49 11.50 -6.01
CA ASP A 291 -8.30 12.85 -6.51
C ASP A 291 -7.11 13.54 -5.82
N SER A 292 -6.48 14.46 -6.55
CA SER A 292 -5.39 15.27 -6.02
C SER A 292 -5.93 16.47 -5.23
N SER A 293 -5.33 16.74 -4.07
CA SER A 293 -5.60 17.95 -3.26
C SER A 293 -5.21 19.25 -3.96
N ASP A 294 -4.21 19.22 -4.86
CA ASP A 294 -3.68 20.43 -5.50
C ASP A 294 -4.62 20.87 -6.63
N ARG A 295 -5.28 22.02 -6.41
CA ARG A 295 -6.25 22.57 -7.36
C ARG A 295 -5.59 23.63 -8.23
N ASP A 296 -5.27 23.28 -9.46
CA ASP A 296 -5.52 24.20 -10.59
C ASP A 296 -6.83 23.76 -11.23
N ASP A 297 -7.79 24.67 -11.29
CA ASP A 297 -9.11 24.44 -11.91
C ASP A 297 -9.03 24.44 -13.45
N ASP A 298 -7.88 24.76 -14.04
CA ASP A 298 -7.70 24.91 -15.49
C ASP A 298 -6.97 23.74 -16.20
N ALA A 299 -6.32 22.83 -15.46
CA ALA A 299 -5.68 21.65 -16.05
C ALA A 299 -6.66 20.46 -16.02
N GLU A 300 -6.78 19.74 -17.14
CA GLU A 300 -7.56 18.49 -17.23
C GLU A 300 -7.05 17.48 -16.18
N LYS A 301 -7.72 17.45 -15.02
CA LYS A 301 -7.33 16.56 -13.92
C LYS A 301 -7.65 15.12 -14.30
N GLU A 302 -6.61 14.34 -14.43
CA GLU A 302 -6.68 12.88 -14.47
C GLU A 302 -6.89 12.34 -13.04
N SER A 303 -8.12 11.94 -12.73
CA SER A 303 -8.44 11.20 -11.51
C SER A 303 -8.04 9.74 -11.68
N LEU A 304 -7.66 9.07 -10.58
CA LEU A 304 -7.30 7.66 -10.60
C LEU A 304 -8.45 6.85 -10.00
N LEU A 305 -9.13 6.05 -10.83
CA LEU A 305 -10.15 5.11 -10.36
C LEU A 305 -9.45 3.80 -9.98
N ILE A 306 -9.61 3.38 -8.73
CA ILE A 306 -8.95 2.22 -8.13
C ILE A 306 -10.00 1.23 -7.68
N TRP A 307 -9.80 -0.05 -7.99
CA TRP A 307 -10.55 -1.16 -7.46
C TRP A 307 -9.61 -2.16 -6.78
N ILE A 308 -9.76 -2.28 -5.46
CA ILE A 308 -9.03 -3.25 -4.66
C ILE A 308 -9.66 -4.63 -4.86
N PHE A 309 -9.12 -5.37 -5.84
CA PHE A 309 -9.64 -6.66 -6.24
C PHE A 309 -9.30 -7.75 -5.20
N THR A 310 -8.03 -7.79 -4.76
CA THR A 310 -7.57 -8.72 -3.73
C THR A 310 -6.77 -7.97 -2.67
N PRO A 311 -7.33 -7.74 -1.46
CA PRO A 311 -6.66 -6.96 -0.42
C PRO A 311 -5.37 -7.61 0.11
N SER A 312 -5.26 -8.94 0.02
CA SER A 312 -4.11 -9.70 0.51
C SER A 312 -3.80 -10.88 -0.40
N LEU A 313 -2.58 -10.93 -0.92
CA LEU A 313 -2.01 -12.10 -1.59
C LEU A 313 -0.50 -12.15 -1.36
N LEU A 314 0.08 -13.34 -1.53
CA LEU A 314 1.54 -13.49 -1.60
C LEU A 314 1.93 -13.75 -3.05
N ILE A 315 2.93 -13.05 -3.55
CA ILE A 315 3.43 -13.19 -4.91
C ILE A 315 4.91 -13.59 -4.94
N CYS A 316 5.31 -14.25 -6.02
CA CYS A 316 6.70 -14.51 -6.38
C CYS A 316 6.86 -14.26 -7.88
N SER A 317 7.98 -13.68 -8.31
CA SER A 317 8.21 -13.39 -9.74
C SER A 317 9.67 -13.63 -10.12
N SER A 318 9.91 -14.11 -11.33
CA SER A 318 11.28 -14.23 -11.88
C SER A 318 11.85 -12.89 -12.32
N VAL A 319 11.02 -11.85 -12.43
CA VAL A 319 11.46 -10.50 -12.78
C VAL A 319 12.30 -9.96 -11.63
N LEU A 320 13.59 -9.71 -11.91
CA LEU A 320 14.56 -9.24 -10.91
C LEU A 320 14.16 -7.88 -10.34
N SER A 321 14.27 -7.74 -9.03
CA SER A 321 14.12 -6.47 -8.33
C SER A 321 15.10 -6.43 -7.16
N SER A 322 15.88 -5.35 -7.05
CA SER A 322 16.80 -5.14 -5.93
C SER A 322 16.11 -4.80 -4.61
N LYS A 323 14.81 -4.46 -4.66
CA LYS A 323 14.02 -4.01 -3.51
C LYS A 323 13.03 -5.06 -3.02
N ARG A 324 12.77 -6.11 -3.81
CA ARG A 324 11.73 -7.12 -3.54
C ARG A 324 12.33 -8.38 -2.94
N THR A 325 11.70 -8.90 -1.90
CA THR A 325 12.06 -10.18 -1.27
C THR A 325 10.91 -11.16 -1.36
N ASP A 326 11.04 -12.19 -2.19
CA ASP A 326 9.97 -13.15 -2.42
C ASP A 326 9.94 -14.27 -1.34
N PRO A 327 8.75 -14.67 -0.86
CA PRO A 327 7.43 -14.20 -1.28
C PRO A 327 7.09 -12.80 -0.77
N THR A 328 6.52 -11.97 -1.64
CA THR A 328 6.14 -10.60 -1.33
C THR A 328 4.66 -10.52 -1.01
N ARG A 329 4.30 -9.94 0.14
CA ARG A 329 2.90 -9.66 0.48
C ARG A 329 2.46 -8.40 -0.26
N ALA A 330 1.35 -8.49 -0.99
CA ALA A 330 0.84 -7.40 -1.80
C ALA A 330 -0.69 -7.35 -1.75
N MET A 331 -1.24 -6.28 -2.31
CA MET A 331 -2.64 -6.18 -2.72
C MET A 331 -2.71 -6.04 -4.24
N LYS A 332 -3.72 -6.68 -4.85
CA LYS A 332 -3.96 -6.60 -6.30
C LYS A 332 -4.98 -5.50 -6.58
N ILE A 333 -4.57 -4.57 -7.41
CA ILE A 333 -5.33 -3.37 -7.75
C ILE A 333 -5.64 -3.37 -9.24
N PHE A 334 -6.92 -3.17 -9.57
CA PHE A 334 -7.35 -2.80 -10.91
C PHE A 334 -7.50 -1.29 -10.93
N TRP A 335 -6.96 -0.63 -11.96
CA TRP A 335 -6.99 0.83 -12.02
C TRP A 335 -7.20 1.36 -13.42
N GLN A 336 -7.75 2.57 -13.49
CA GLN A 336 -7.99 3.33 -14.71
C GLN A 336 -7.70 4.80 -14.45
N THR A 337 -7.29 5.51 -15.51
CA THR A 337 -7.17 6.97 -15.46
C THR A 337 -8.42 7.56 -16.09
N GLU A 338 -9.18 8.33 -15.31
CA GLU A 338 -10.36 9.04 -15.79
C GLU A 338 -10.03 10.51 -16.01
N GLY A 339 -10.20 11.00 -17.25
CA GLY A 339 -10.28 12.43 -17.51
C GLY A 339 -11.66 12.95 -17.12
N ARG A 340 -11.75 14.10 -16.44
CA ARG A 340 -13.02 14.69 -15.95
C ARG A 340 -14.07 14.99 -17.04
N LYS A 341 -13.79 14.83 -18.34
CA LYS A 341 -14.67 15.26 -19.45
C LYS A 341 -15.61 14.21 -20.01
N GLU A 342 -15.45 12.95 -19.67
CA GLU A 342 -16.44 11.93 -20.02
C GLU A 342 -16.62 11.08 -18.78
N ALA A 343 -17.63 11.38 -17.97
CA ALA A 343 -18.24 10.30 -17.21
C ALA A 343 -18.64 9.27 -18.27
N PRO A 344 -18.04 8.07 -18.33
CA PRO A 344 -18.60 7.04 -19.15
C PRO A 344 -19.85 6.66 -18.36
N THR A 345 -20.97 7.28 -18.72
CA THR A 345 -22.31 6.80 -18.38
C THR A 345 -22.46 5.32 -18.78
N ALA A 346 -21.54 4.78 -19.58
CA ALA A 346 -21.37 3.36 -19.88
C ALA A 346 -20.69 2.50 -18.78
N LEU A 347 -19.78 3.03 -17.93
CA LEU A 347 -19.16 2.27 -16.83
C LEU A 347 -19.97 2.32 -15.53
N LEU A 348 -20.83 3.33 -15.38
CA LEU A 348 -21.82 3.41 -14.29
C LEU A 348 -23.03 2.48 -14.54
N MET A 349 -23.14 1.91 -15.74
CA MET A 349 -24.23 1.01 -16.15
C MET A 349 -23.83 -0.47 -16.18
N ASP A 350 -22.61 -0.84 -15.78
CA ASP A 350 -22.32 -2.26 -15.57
C ASP A 350 -22.83 -2.70 -14.19
N THR A 351 -23.67 -3.72 -14.24
CA THR A 351 -24.76 -4.02 -13.30
C THR A 351 -24.25 -4.86 -12.13
N GLN A 352 -23.21 -4.39 -11.45
CA GLN A 352 -22.77 -4.87 -10.14
C GLN A 352 -22.38 -3.67 -9.28
N SER A 353 -23.39 -3.07 -8.67
CA SER A 353 -23.33 -1.89 -7.80
C SER A 353 -22.42 -2.11 -6.59
N MET A 354 -21.13 -1.82 -6.73
CA MET A 354 -20.27 -1.48 -5.60
C MET A 354 -20.19 0.04 -5.55
N SER A 355 -20.49 0.63 -4.40
CA SER A 355 -20.29 2.06 -4.17
C SER A 355 -18.83 2.44 -4.42
N VAL A 356 -18.65 3.62 -5.01
CA VAL A 356 -17.34 4.25 -5.23
C VAL A 356 -17.23 5.36 -4.20
N GLU A 357 -16.16 5.34 -3.40
CA GLU A 357 -15.86 6.39 -2.42
C GLU A 357 -14.82 7.36 -2.97
N GLU A 358 -14.89 8.62 -2.54
CA GLU A 358 -13.92 9.66 -2.92
C GLU A 358 -12.79 9.72 -1.89
N LEU A 359 -11.54 9.72 -2.37
CA LEU A 359 -10.34 9.84 -1.54
C LEU A 359 -9.47 10.98 -2.08
N THR A 360 -9.20 11.98 -1.25
CA THR A 360 -8.28 13.07 -1.61
C THR A 360 -6.89 12.77 -1.07
N LEU A 361 -5.87 12.76 -1.94
CA LEU A 361 -4.46 12.60 -1.56
C LEU A 361 -3.61 13.74 -2.14
N PRO A 362 -2.43 14.02 -1.58
CA PRO A 362 -1.48 14.97 -2.16
C PRO A 362 -1.11 14.63 -3.61
N ALA A 363 -0.90 15.62 -4.48
CA ALA A 363 -0.58 15.40 -5.90
C ALA A 363 0.63 14.49 -6.14
N LEU A 364 1.67 14.66 -5.31
CA LEU A 364 2.87 13.83 -5.35
C LEU A 364 2.52 12.36 -5.05
N VAL A 365 1.63 12.11 -4.09
CA VAL A 365 1.22 10.77 -3.68
C VAL A 365 0.39 10.10 -4.78
N VAL A 366 -0.55 10.82 -5.41
CA VAL A 366 -1.35 10.29 -6.53
C VAL A 366 -0.46 9.92 -7.72
N THR A 367 0.51 10.78 -8.06
CA THR A 367 1.46 10.52 -9.14
C THR A 367 2.31 9.28 -8.82
N GLN A 368 2.90 9.21 -7.64
CA GLN A 368 3.72 8.06 -7.24
C GLN A 368 2.91 6.77 -7.13
N LEU A 369 1.64 6.83 -6.71
CA LEU A 369 0.74 5.67 -6.70
C LEU A 369 0.51 5.14 -8.11
N ARG A 370 0.21 6.01 -9.08
CA ARG A 370 0.06 5.65 -10.50
C ARG A 370 1.33 5.00 -11.04
N ASP A 371 2.49 5.59 -10.77
CA ASP A 371 3.77 5.07 -11.25
C ASP A 371 4.11 3.72 -10.61
N THR A 372 3.81 3.55 -9.31
CA THR A 372 3.97 2.25 -8.62
C THR A 372 3.09 1.17 -9.23
N LEU A 373 1.83 1.49 -9.55
CA LEU A 373 0.90 0.57 -10.21
C LEU A 373 1.37 0.19 -11.62
N ARG A 374 1.90 1.14 -12.38
CA ARG A 374 2.50 0.88 -13.71
C ARG A 374 3.76 0.03 -13.62
N GLU A 375 4.63 0.29 -12.66
CA GLU A 375 5.88 -0.45 -12.51
C GLU A 375 5.63 -1.88 -12.03
N SER A 376 4.77 -2.05 -11.04
CA SER A 376 4.40 -3.36 -10.50
C SER A 376 3.68 -4.25 -11.52
N ALA A 377 2.98 -3.67 -12.50
CA ALA A 377 2.39 -4.43 -13.60
C ALA A 377 3.43 -5.24 -14.38
N LYS A 378 4.70 -4.81 -14.42
CA LYS A 378 5.78 -5.56 -15.08
C LYS A 378 6.10 -6.89 -14.39
N LEU A 379 5.73 -7.05 -13.12
CA LEU A 379 5.87 -8.31 -12.38
C LEU A 379 4.87 -9.36 -12.85
N LEU A 380 3.75 -8.90 -13.43
CA LEU A 380 2.68 -9.75 -13.93
C LEU A 380 3.01 -10.23 -15.35
N PRO A 381 2.60 -11.48 -15.69
CA PRO A 381 2.54 -11.95 -17.07
C PRO A 381 1.77 -10.97 -17.95
N ILE A 382 2.11 -10.90 -19.24
CA ILE A 382 1.53 -9.91 -20.17
C ILE A 382 0.00 -10.00 -20.21
N SER A 383 -0.59 -11.19 -20.28
CA SER A 383 -2.05 -11.35 -20.23
C SER A 383 -2.70 -10.94 -18.92
N ALA A 384 -1.97 -10.96 -17.81
CA ALA A 384 -2.48 -10.61 -16.49
C ALA A 384 -2.38 -9.10 -16.20
N ARG A 385 -1.78 -8.30 -17.09
CA ARG A 385 -1.63 -6.84 -16.93
C ARG A 385 -2.92 -6.07 -17.20
N ARG A 386 -3.92 -6.69 -17.84
CA ARG A 386 -5.22 -6.08 -18.13
C ARG A 386 -6.37 -7.04 -17.88
N PHE A 387 -7.47 -6.51 -17.37
CA PHE A 387 -8.70 -7.26 -17.17
C PHE A 387 -9.91 -6.38 -17.48
N GLN A 388 -10.70 -6.75 -18.49
CA GLN A 388 -11.96 -6.05 -18.85
C GLN A 388 -11.82 -4.52 -18.96
N GLY A 389 -10.73 -4.04 -19.58
CA GLY A 389 -10.46 -2.61 -19.74
C GLY A 389 -9.78 -1.93 -18.55
N TRP A 390 -9.55 -2.65 -17.45
CA TRP A 390 -8.74 -2.18 -16.32
C TRP A 390 -7.29 -2.58 -16.50
N ASP A 391 -6.37 -1.68 -16.14
CA ASP A 391 -4.96 -2.04 -15.95
C ASP A 391 -4.79 -2.69 -14.57
N VAL A 392 -3.86 -3.63 -14.44
CA VAL A 392 -3.63 -4.40 -13.21
C VAL A 392 -2.25 -4.08 -12.64
N GLY A 393 -2.20 -3.72 -11.36
CA GLY A 393 -0.98 -3.47 -10.61
C GLY A 393 -1.01 -4.10 -9.23
N LEU A 394 0.13 -4.05 -8.54
CA LEU A 394 0.29 -4.54 -7.18
C LEU A 394 0.84 -3.43 -6.29
N LEU A 395 0.35 -3.33 -5.05
CA LEU A 395 1.01 -2.55 -4.01
C LEU A 395 1.53 -3.47 -2.92
N GLU A 396 2.79 -3.30 -2.54
CA GLU A 396 3.35 -4.08 -1.44
C GLU A 396 2.68 -3.73 -0.11
N ARG A 397 2.64 -4.72 0.77
CA ARG A 397 2.10 -4.61 2.11
C ARG A 397 3.20 -4.83 3.14
N PHE A 398 2.99 -4.29 4.33
CA PHE A 398 3.77 -4.65 5.50
C PHE A 398 3.64 -6.14 5.83
N ARG A 399 4.72 -6.71 6.37
CA ARG A 399 4.77 -8.06 6.93
C ARG A 399 5.05 -7.98 8.43
N GLY A 400 4.46 -8.88 9.22
CA GLY A 400 4.66 -8.93 10.67
C GLY A 400 6.13 -9.15 11.09
N ASP A 401 6.91 -9.82 10.24
CA ASP A 401 8.32 -10.13 10.44
C ASP A 401 9.29 -9.08 9.87
N GLU A 402 8.79 -7.96 9.33
CA GLU A 402 9.59 -7.03 8.53
C GLU A 402 10.52 -6.17 9.39
N LYS A 403 11.80 -6.57 9.46
CA LYS A 403 12.90 -5.70 9.88
C LYS A 403 13.35 -4.89 8.67
N SER A 404 13.23 -3.56 8.77
CA SER A 404 13.69 -2.57 7.78
C SER A 404 15.12 -2.80 7.29
#